data_AF-A0A9P0AVM6-F1
#
_entry.id   AF-A0A9P0AVM6-F1
#
_cell.length_a   1.000
_cell.length_b   1.000
_cell.length_c   1.000
_cell.angle_alpha   90.00
_cell.angle_beta   90.00
_cell.angle_gamma   90.00
#
_symmetry.space_group_name_H-M   'P 1'
#
loop_
_entity.id
_entity.type
_entity.pdbx_description
1 polymer ?
#
loop_
_entity_poly.entity_id
_entity_poly.type
_entity_poly.pdbx_seq_one_letter_code
_entity_poly.pdbx_strand_id
1 'polypeptide(L)'
;MLSGPLSLSVLSTIVSRKRWRIRVCQFENSCTTSNCLQYFTGTSGVITSFNYDQASMFNRSTTQYLNNLNYAICIRKEAGYCSITYTNVRNGVEYPFQLNNVNSSGIRTVPQGQAGADVINCPNDYIILDGSRLCGDKLNDGLTIRNFTLNAPITDSSAGPIVIPVMTDGSLTGLGFKIFYTLNRCPTV
;
A
#
# COMPACT_ATOMS: atom_id res chain seq x y z
N MET A 1 -3.39 -34.03 -4.39
CA MET A 1 -4.62 -33.22 -4.48
C MET A 1 -5.07 -32.94 -3.06
N LEU A 2 -5.16 -31.68 -2.63
CA LEU A 2 -5.72 -31.33 -1.32
C LEU A 2 -7.24 -31.59 -1.40
N SER A 3 -7.67 -32.78 -0.99
CA SER A 3 -9.09 -33.14 -0.89
C SER A 3 -9.50 -33.02 0.57
N GLY A 4 -10.28 -31.99 0.86
CA GLY A 4 -10.87 -31.74 2.16
C GLY A 4 -11.73 -30.48 2.05
N PRO A 5 -12.78 -30.33 2.88
CA PRO A 5 -13.55 -29.09 2.87
C PRO A 5 -12.63 -27.92 3.29
N LEU A 6 -12.58 -26.87 2.47
CA LEU A 6 -11.98 -25.60 2.88
C LEU A 6 -12.85 -25.01 4.01
N SER A 7 -12.33 -25.03 5.23
CA SER A 7 -13.00 -24.40 6.37
C SER A 7 -12.40 -23.01 6.60
N LEU A 8 -13.26 -21.99 6.60
CA LEU A 8 -12.92 -20.63 6.97
C LEU A 8 -13.61 -20.28 8.28
N SER A 9 -12.83 -20.05 9.33
CA SER A 9 -13.32 -19.58 10.63
C SER A 9 -12.84 -18.17 10.89
N VAL A 10 -13.76 -17.28 11.27
CA VAL A 10 -13.44 -15.88 11.61
C VAL A 10 -13.74 -15.69 13.09
N LEU A 11 -12.70 -15.42 13.88
CA LEU A 11 -12.80 -15.14 15.31
C LEU A 11 -12.55 -13.65 15.55
N SER A 12 -13.42 -13.00 16.34
CA SER A 12 -13.24 -11.62 16.77
C SER A 12 -13.35 -11.55 18.29
N THR A 13 -12.38 -10.92 18.93
CA THR A 13 -12.29 -10.79 20.40
C THR A 13 -12.91 -9.49 20.93
N ILE A 14 -13.41 -8.61 20.05
CA ILE A 14 -13.93 -7.28 20.40
C ILE A 14 -15.40 -7.15 19.98
N VAL A 15 -16.23 -6.55 20.85
CA VAL A 15 -17.69 -6.40 20.71
C VAL A 15 -18.12 -5.25 19.77
N SER A 16 -17.35 -4.99 18.72
CA SER A 16 -17.67 -3.94 17.73
C SER A 16 -18.25 -4.53 16.45
N ARG A 17 -19.09 -3.77 15.72
CA ARG A 17 -19.65 -4.22 14.44
C ARG A 17 -18.51 -4.46 13.44
N LYS A 18 -18.32 -5.72 13.02
CA LYS A 18 -17.41 -6.10 11.92
C LYS A 18 -18.23 -6.53 10.70
N ARG A 19 -17.76 -6.20 9.51
CA ARG A 19 -18.34 -6.66 8.24
C ARG A 19 -17.23 -7.34 7.46
N TRP A 20 -17.50 -8.55 6.98
CA TRP A 20 -16.56 -9.33 6.18
C TRP A 20 -17.17 -9.55 4.81
N ARG A 21 -16.39 -9.27 3.75
CA ARG A 21 -16.73 -9.62 2.38
C ARG A 21 -15.59 -10.47 1.84
N ILE A 22 -15.81 -11.78 1.80
CA ILE A 22 -14.77 -12.76 1.46
C ILE A 22 -15.09 -13.36 0.10
N ARG A 23 -14.09 -13.39 -0.78
CA ARG A 23 -14.12 -14.14 -2.05
C ARG A 23 -12.98 -15.13 -2.04
N VAL A 24 -13.28 -16.40 -2.26
CA VAL A 24 -12.28 -17.47 -2.39
C VAL A 24 -12.09 -17.78 -3.87
N CYS A 25 -10.84 -17.78 -4.33
CA CYS A 25 -10.45 -18.20 -5.68
C CYS A 25 -9.36 -19.26 -5.56
N GLN A 26 -9.53 -20.39 -6.24
CA GLN A 26 -8.52 -21.44 -6.34
C GLN A 26 -7.88 -21.35 -7.72
N PHE A 27 -6.55 -21.27 -7.79
CA PHE A 27 -5.80 -21.21 -9.03
C PHE A 27 -5.05 -22.53 -9.26
N GLU A 28 -4.84 -22.91 -10.52
CA GLU A 28 -3.96 -24.04 -10.86
C GLU A 28 -2.50 -23.73 -10.53
N ASN A 29 -1.70 -24.77 -10.26
CA ASN A 29 -0.30 -24.66 -9.80
C ASN A 29 0.65 -23.91 -10.76
N SER A 30 0.24 -23.68 -12.00
CA SER A 30 0.99 -22.88 -13.00
C SER A 30 0.81 -21.37 -12.81
N CYS A 31 -0.16 -20.95 -11.99
CA CYS A 31 -0.41 -19.58 -11.60
C CYS A 31 0.25 -19.23 -10.26
N THR A 32 1.41 -19.83 -9.95
CA THR A 32 2.25 -19.34 -8.84
C THR A 32 2.77 -17.97 -9.22
N THR A 33 1.96 -16.95 -8.99
CA THR A 33 2.42 -15.57 -8.90
C THR A 33 3.55 -15.58 -7.86
N SER A 34 4.70 -15.01 -8.21
CA SER A 34 5.79 -14.62 -7.31
C SER A 34 5.26 -14.30 -5.91
N ASN A 35 5.98 -14.68 -4.83
CA ASN A 35 5.67 -14.56 -3.38
C ASN A 35 5.06 -13.21 -2.91
N CYS A 36 3.96 -12.78 -3.51
CA CYS A 36 3.37 -11.46 -3.45
C CYS A 36 1.89 -11.66 -3.15
N LEU A 37 1.42 -10.95 -2.13
CA LEU A 37 0.04 -11.07 -1.67
C LEU A 37 -0.93 -10.27 -2.56
N GLN A 38 -0.40 -9.35 -3.37
CA GLN A 38 -1.11 -8.69 -4.45
C GLN A 38 -0.26 -8.74 -5.72
N TYR A 39 -0.89 -9.00 -6.87
CA TYR A 39 -0.20 -9.05 -8.16
C TYR A 39 -1.00 -8.28 -9.21
N PHE A 40 -0.32 -7.40 -9.93
CA PHE A 40 -0.91 -6.54 -10.95
C PHE A 40 -0.18 -6.67 -12.29
N THR A 41 -0.90 -6.41 -13.37
CA THR A 41 -0.40 -6.45 -14.76
C THR A 41 -0.89 -5.24 -15.53
N GLY A 42 -0.30 -4.99 -16.70
CA GLY A 42 -0.69 -3.86 -17.54
C GLY A 42 -0.01 -2.56 -17.14
N THR A 43 -0.18 -1.55 -17.98
CA THR A 43 0.61 -0.30 -17.93
C THR A 43 0.08 0.71 -16.93
N SER A 44 -1.07 0.48 -16.32
CA SER A 44 -1.58 1.29 -15.21
C SER A 44 -2.53 0.48 -14.35
N GLY A 45 -2.72 0.92 -13.11
CA GLY A 45 -3.64 0.24 -12.19
C GLY A 45 -3.77 0.97 -10.87
N VAL A 46 -4.44 0.31 -9.92
CA VAL A 46 -4.73 0.84 -8.60
C VAL A 46 -4.35 -0.18 -7.55
N ILE A 47 -3.51 0.23 -6.62
CA ILE A 47 -3.05 -0.56 -5.48
C ILE A 47 -3.76 -0.02 -4.24
N THR A 48 -4.25 -0.92 -3.40
CA THR A 48 -4.84 -0.55 -2.11
C THR A 48 -4.29 -1.42 -1.00
N SER A 49 -4.09 -0.83 0.17
CA SER A 49 -3.89 -1.63 1.37
C SER A 49 -5.12 -2.51 1.62
N PHE A 50 -4.92 -3.66 2.27
CA PHE A 50 -6.06 -4.47 2.71
C PHE A 50 -6.97 -3.66 3.62
N ASN A 51 -8.27 -3.86 3.47
CA ASN A 51 -9.32 -3.16 4.20
C ASN A 51 -9.42 -1.64 3.92
N TYR A 52 -8.83 -1.14 2.83
CA TYR A 52 -9.07 0.24 2.39
C TYR A 52 -10.48 0.38 1.80
N ASP A 53 -11.35 1.19 2.42
CA ASP A 53 -12.71 1.44 1.92
C ASP A 53 -13.14 2.89 2.13
N GLN A 54 -13.24 3.65 1.04
CA GLN A 54 -13.68 5.05 1.09
C GLN A 54 -15.17 5.22 1.40
N ALA A 55 -16.03 4.25 1.04
CA ALA A 55 -17.46 4.36 1.26
C ALA A 55 -17.83 4.16 2.75
N SER A 56 -17.03 3.36 3.47
CA SER A 56 -17.17 3.18 4.92
C SER A 56 -16.77 4.42 5.73
N MET A 57 -15.85 5.27 5.21
CA MET A 57 -15.40 6.49 5.87
C MET A 57 -16.56 7.47 6.14
N PHE A 58 -17.63 7.41 5.34
CA PHE A 58 -18.84 8.24 5.50
C PHE A 58 -19.94 7.56 6.35
N ASN A 59 -19.80 6.29 6.71
CA ASN A 59 -20.87 5.45 7.27
C ASN A 59 -20.59 4.89 8.69
N ARG A 60 -19.90 5.67 9.54
CA ARG A 60 -19.66 5.37 10.98
C ARG A 60 -18.84 4.11 11.28
N SER A 61 -18.03 3.64 10.34
CA SER A 61 -17.01 2.63 10.60
C SER A 61 -15.72 3.09 9.93
N THR A 62 -14.77 3.60 10.73
CA THR A 62 -13.43 3.94 10.26
C THR A 62 -12.74 2.65 9.83
N THR A 63 -12.59 2.44 8.53
CA THR A 63 -11.78 1.35 8.03
C THR A 63 -10.32 1.67 8.24
N GLN A 64 -9.60 0.66 8.69
CA GLN A 64 -8.19 0.73 9.03
C GLN A 64 -7.47 -0.40 8.32
N TYR A 65 -6.24 -0.17 7.88
CA TYR A 65 -5.43 -1.27 7.36
C TYR A 65 -5.19 -2.33 8.43
N LEU A 66 -4.85 -3.54 8.00
CA LEU A 66 -4.63 -4.66 8.90
C LEU A 66 -3.22 -4.59 9.52
N ASN A 67 -3.16 -4.85 10.82
CA ASN A 67 -1.92 -5.01 11.57
C ASN A 67 -1.21 -6.34 11.26
N ASN A 68 0.08 -6.41 11.62
CA ASN A 68 0.94 -7.58 11.55
C ASN A 68 1.05 -8.18 10.14
N LEU A 69 1.11 -7.33 9.12
CA LEU A 69 1.35 -7.76 7.75
C LEU A 69 2.79 -7.49 7.34
N ASN A 70 3.40 -8.46 6.67
CA ASN A 70 4.64 -8.30 5.94
C ASN A 70 4.45 -8.98 4.58
N TYR A 71 4.22 -8.18 3.55
CA TYR A 71 3.87 -8.68 2.23
C TYR A 71 4.46 -7.85 1.12
N ALA A 72 4.59 -8.48 -0.04
CA ALA A 72 4.97 -7.82 -1.27
C ALA A 72 3.74 -7.60 -2.16
N ILE A 73 3.70 -6.44 -2.79
CA ILE A 73 2.84 -6.13 -3.93
C ILE A 73 3.72 -6.20 -5.18
N CYS A 74 3.32 -6.96 -6.18
CA CYS A 74 4.13 -7.15 -7.38
C CYS A 74 3.40 -6.65 -8.62
N ILE A 75 4.14 -5.97 -9.48
CA ILE A 75 3.62 -5.42 -10.73
C ILE A 75 4.47 -5.97 -11.86
N ARG A 76 3.84 -6.62 -12.84
CA ARG A 76 4.57 -7.08 -14.02
C ARG A 76 5.07 -5.88 -14.82
N LYS A 77 6.38 -5.80 -15.02
CA LYS A 77 6.99 -4.84 -15.95
C LYS A 77 6.63 -5.26 -17.38
N GLU A 78 6.07 -4.33 -18.14
CA GLU A 78 5.67 -4.57 -19.54
C GLU A 78 6.83 -4.19 -20.49
N ALA A 79 6.95 -4.90 -21.62
CA ALA A 79 8.00 -4.64 -22.60
C ALA A 79 7.92 -3.20 -23.15
N GLY A 80 9.09 -2.55 -23.27
CA GLY A 80 9.17 -1.15 -23.71
C GLY A 80 8.87 -0.11 -22.63
N TYR A 81 8.70 -0.53 -21.37
CA TYR A 81 8.52 0.36 -20.21
C TYR A 81 9.73 0.29 -19.27
N CYS A 82 10.25 1.45 -18.88
CA CYS A 82 11.52 1.55 -18.16
C CYS A 82 11.36 1.98 -16.69
N SER A 83 10.34 2.77 -16.37
CA SER A 83 10.05 3.23 -15.00
C SER A 83 8.57 3.12 -14.67
N ILE A 84 8.24 3.34 -13.41
CA ILE A 84 6.86 3.36 -12.90
C ILE A 84 6.67 4.58 -12.01
N THR A 85 5.56 5.29 -12.20
CA THR A 85 5.18 6.45 -11.39
C THR A 85 3.97 6.12 -10.55
N TYR A 86 4.04 6.47 -9.26
CA TYR A 86 3.01 6.29 -8.25
C TYR A 86 2.42 7.64 -7.83
N THR A 87 1.11 7.70 -7.63
CA THR A 87 0.42 8.88 -7.10
C THR A 87 -0.83 8.47 -6.31
N ASN A 88 -1.16 9.20 -5.24
CA ASN A 88 -2.48 9.10 -4.60
C ASN A 88 -3.43 10.23 -5.04
N VAL A 89 -3.06 10.99 -6.07
CA VAL A 89 -3.91 12.04 -6.66
C VAL A 89 -4.31 11.62 -8.06
N ARG A 90 -5.61 11.59 -8.35
CA ARG A 90 -6.13 11.28 -9.69
C ARG A 90 -7.25 12.25 -10.05
N ASN A 91 -7.14 12.86 -11.23
CA ASN A 91 -8.09 13.85 -11.74
C ASN A 91 -8.37 15.00 -10.74
N GLY A 92 -7.32 15.48 -10.06
CA GLY A 92 -7.41 16.54 -9.05
C GLY A 92 -7.99 16.11 -7.70
N VAL A 93 -8.36 14.83 -7.53
CA VAL A 93 -8.88 14.30 -6.26
C VAL A 93 -7.75 13.61 -5.51
N GLU A 94 -7.49 14.05 -4.27
CA GLU A 94 -6.57 13.37 -3.35
C GLU A 94 -7.28 12.17 -2.70
N TYR A 95 -6.61 11.02 -2.73
CA TYR A 95 -7.04 9.82 -2.02
C TYR A 95 -6.26 9.71 -0.71
N PRO A 96 -6.93 9.46 0.43
CA PRO A 96 -6.25 9.31 1.72
C PRO A 96 -5.08 8.34 1.66
N PHE A 97 -3.95 8.81 2.15
CA PHE A 97 -2.77 8.02 2.46
C PHE A 97 -2.53 8.19 3.95
N GLN A 98 -2.49 7.09 4.70
CA GLN A 98 -2.20 7.13 6.12
C GLN A 98 -1.59 5.82 6.60
N LEU A 99 -0.31 5.88 6.95
CA LEU A 99 0.42 4.83 7.69
C LEU A 99 1.01 5.47 8.94
N ASN A 100 0.54 5.06 10.11
CA ASN A 100 0.88 5.73 11.36
C ASN A 100 2.05 5.03 12.03
N ASN A 101 3.00 5.81 12.52
CA ASN A 101 4.08 5.33 13.37
C ASN A 101 4.08 6.16 14.65
N VAL A 102 4.32 5.50 15.79
CA VAL A 102 4.45 6.14 17.10
C VAL A 102 5.73 5.68 17.78
N ASN A 103 6.35 6.57 18.54
CA ASN A 103 7.50 6.21 19.38
C ASN A 103 7.06 5.48 20.66
N SER A 104 8.01 5.13 21.52
CA SER A 104 7.75 4.45 22.80
C SER A 104 6.85 5.22 23.77
N SER A 105 6.72 6.54 23.59
CA SER A 105 5.83 7.40 24.37
C SER A 105 4.44 7.56 23.74
N GLY A 106 4.15 6.85 22.65
CA GLY A 106 2.87 6.94 21.93
C GLY A 106 2.71 8.20 21.07
N ILE A 107 3.78 8.99 20.89
CA ILE A 107 3.76 10.22 20.08
C ILE A 107 4.05 9.85 18.62
N ARG A 108 3.30 10.43 17.68
CA ARG A 108 3.54 10.20 16.24
C ARG A 108 4.95 10.62 15.85
N THR A 109 5.64 9.76 15.10
CA THR A 109 6.98 10.08 14.56
C THR A 109 6.90 11.13 13.45
N VAL A 110 5.79 11.14 12.69
CA VAL A 110 5.50 12.13 11.65
C VAL A 110 4.38 13.07 12.12
N PRO A 111 4.54 14.40 11.99
CA PRO A 111 3.48 15.36 12.29
C PRO A 111 2.21 15.14 11.46
N GLN A 112 1.06 15.59 11.98
CA GLN A 112 -0.21 15.45 11.26
C GLN A 112 -0.19 16.23 9.94
N GLY A 113 -0.69 15.58 8.88
CA GLY A 113 -0.76 16.15 7.54
C GLY A 113 0.56 16.13 6.77
N GLN A 114 1.60 15.46 7.28
CA GLN A 114 2.90 15.36 6.62
C GLN A 114 3.23 13.94 6.19
N ALA A 115 4.08 13.82 5.17
CA ALA A 115 4.75 12.59 4.78
C ALA A 115 6.00 12.34 5.62
N GLY A 116 6.28 11.08 5.93
CA GLY A 116 7.58 10.58 6.36
C GLY A 116 8.23 9.79 5.23
N ALA A 117 9.53 10.00 5.01
CA ALA A 117 10.26 9.45 3.86
C ALA A 117 11.63 8.89 4.23
N ASP A 118 11.73 8.22 5.39
CA ASP A 118 12.97 7.63 5.87
C ASP A 118 12.70 6.59 6.97
N VAL A 119 13.77 5.90 7.37
CA VAL A 119 13.71 4.83 8.37
C VAL A 119 13.42 5.31 9.79
N ILE A 120 13.71 6.58 10.10
CA ILE A 120 13.51 7.17 11.43
C ILE A 120 12.04 7.56 11.60
N ASN A 121 11.47 8.19 10.58
CA ASN A 121 10.08 8.59 10.52
C ASN A 121 9.14 7.39 10.33
N CYS A 122 9.58 6.38 9.56
CA CYS A 122 8.78 5.20 9.20
C CYS A 122 9.43 3.87 9.65
N PRO A 123 9.62 3.67 10.98
CA PRO A 123 10.34 2.51 11.50
C PRO A 123 9.55 1.20 11.38
N ASN A 124 8.22 1.24 11.56
CA ASN A 124 7.39 0.05 11.75
C ASN A 124 6.36 -0.14 10.63
N ASP A 125 5.57 0.91 10.36
CA ASP A 125 4.50 0.88 9.36
C ASP A 125 4.94 1.66 8.13
N TYR A 126 5.18 0.97 7.03
CA TYR A 126 5.69 1.61 5.83
C TYR A 126 5.33 0.84 4.56
N ILE A 127 5.33 1.59 3.46
CA ILE A 127 5.42 1.08 2.08
C ILE A 127 6.75 1.52 1.49
N ILE A 128 7.39 0.67 0.70
CA ILE A 128 8.63 1.03 -0.01
C ILE A 128 8.33 1.30 -1.48
N LEU A 129 8.57 2.54 -1.93
CA LEU A 129 8.52 2.94 -3.33
C LEU A 129 9.84 3.65 -3.68
N ASP A 130 10.42 3.33 -4.84
CA ASP A 130 11.73 3.85 -5.25
C ASP A 130 12.80 3.70 -4.15
N GLY A 131 12.79 2.56 -3.45
CA GLY A 131 13.70 2.28 -2.33
C GLY A 131 13.46 3.06 -1.03
N SER A 132 12.55 4.05 -1.03
CA SER A 132 12.27 4.90 0.13
C SER A 132 11.14 4.33 0.99
N ARG A 133 11.31 4.30 2.31
CA ARG A 133 10.23 3.97 3.25
C ARG A 133 9.31 5.17 3.42
N LEU A 134 8.02 4.97 3.17
CA LEU A 134 7.02 6.03 3.19
C LEU A 134 5.92 5.73 4.21
N CYS A 135 5.55 6.76 4.96
CA CYS A 135 4.48 6.74 5.96
C CYS A 135 3.95 8.16 6.21
N GLY A 136 3.12 8.35 7.24
CA GLY A 136 2.46 9.62 7.53
C GLY A 136 1.15 9.78 6.77
N ASP A 137 0.73 11.01 6.56
CA ASP A 137 -0.59 11.38 6.02
C ASP A 137 -0.56 11.83 4.54
N LYS A 138 0.63 11.83 3.93
CA LYS A 138 0.86 12.22 2.53
C LYS A 138 1.78 11.21 1.84
N LEU A 139 1.58 10.99 0.54
CA LEU A 139 2.50 10.21 -0.28
C LEU A 139 3.53 11.17 -0.90
N ASN A 140 4.74 11.21 -0.35
CA ASN A 140 5.80 12.09 -0.83
C ASN A 140 7.17 11.60 -0.33
N ASP A 141 8.14 11.42 -1.22
CA ASP A 141 9.52 11.02 -0.93
C ASP A 141 10.49 12.21 -0.78
N GLY A 142 10.02 13.43 -1.06
CA GLY A 142 10.81 14.65 -1.02
C GLY A 142 11.65 14.93 -2.28
N LEU A 143 11.63 14.05 -3.29
CA LEU A 143 12.46 14.20 -4.49
C LEU A 143 11.85 15.20 -5.48
N THR A 144 10.56 15.03 -5.79
CA THR A 144 9.84 15.94 -6.72
C THR A 144 9.40 17.23 -6.01
N ILE A 145 8.90 17.12 -4.77
CA ILE A 145 8.41 18.25 -3.97
C ILE A 145 8.94 18.11 -2.54
N ARG A 146 9.82 19.03 -2.12
CA ARG A 146 10.41 19.02 -0.77
C ARG A 146 9.44 19.38 0.36
N ASN A 147 8.26 19.91 0.02
CA ASN A 147 7.24 20.21 1.01
C ASN A 147 6.42 18.96 1.36
N PHE A 148 6.75 18.33 2.49
CA PHE A 148 6.11 17.10 2.97
C PHE A 148 4.65 17.27 3.39
N THR A 149 4.10 18.48 3.47
CA THR A 149 2.65 18.68 3.69
C THR A 149 1.81 18.43 2.44
N LEU A 150 2.45 18.22 1.29
CA LEU A 150 1.82 17.98 0.00
C LEU A 150 2.09 16.55 -0.48
N ASN A 151 1.14 15.98 -1.21
CA ASN A 151 1.38 14.77 -1.98
C ASN A 151 2.29 15.08 -3.18
N ALA A 152 3.12 14.12 -3.56
CA ALA A 152 3.99 14.22 -4.73
C ALA A 152 4.04 12.88 -5.47
N PRO A 153 4.17 12.89 -6.81
CA PRO A 153 4.42 11.67 -7.55
C PRO A 153 5.81 11.12 -7.25
N ILE A 154 5.90 9.79 -7.14
CA ILE A 154 7.14 9.05 -6.87
C ILE A 154 7.44 8.19 -8.08
N THR A 155 8.65 8.26 -8.63
CA THR A 155 9.01 7.53 -9.86
C THR A 155 10.19 6.60 -9.61
N ASP A 156 9.93 5.30 -9.72
CA ASP A 156 10.95 4.26 -9.60
C ASP A 156 11.47 3.88 -11.00
N SER A 157 12.78 4.04 -11.19
CA SER A 157 13.47 3.75 -12.45
C SER A 157 14.38 2.50 -12.38
N SER A 158 14.22 1.68 -11.33
CA SER A 158 15.02 0.48 -11.13
C SER A 158 14.83 -0.53 -12.28
N ALA A 159 15.94 -1.21 -12.62
CA ALA A 159 15.96 -2.18 -13.71
C ALA A 159 15.24 -3.50 -13.36
N GLY A 160 15.07 -3.79 -12.07
CA GLY A 160 14.57 -5.06 -11.55
C GLY A 160 13.04 -5.27 -11.70
N PRO A 161 12.53 -6.42 -11.22
CA PRO A 161 11.10 -6.62 -11.08
C PRO A 161 10.51 -5.58 -10.14
N ILE A 162 9.30 -5.10 -10.45
CA ILE A 162 8.61 -4.12 -9.61
C ILE A 162 7.99 -4.86 -8.43
N VAL A 163 8.65 -4.76 -7.29
CA VAL A 163 8.24 -5.36 -6.01
C VAL A 163 8.15 -4.24 -4.99
N ILE A 164 6.99 -4.10 -4.37
CA ILE A 164 6.65 -3.05 -3.41
C ILE A 164 6.41 -3.71 -2.06
N PRO A 165 7.42 -3.72 -1.17
CA PRO A 165 7.27 -4.17 0.20
C PRO A 165 6.31 -3.30 1.00
N VAL A 166 5.48 -3.94 1.82
CA VAL A 166 4.62 -3.28 2.82
C VAL A 166 4.78 -4.01 4.14
N MET A 167 5.01 -3.23 5.20
CA MET A 167 5.10 -3.71 6.57
C MET A 167 4.11 -2.95 7.45
N THR A 168 3.41 -3.67 8.31
CA THR A 168 2.58 -3.11 9.39
C THR A 168 2.84 -3.89 10.68
N ASP A 169 3.05 -3.18 11.78
CA ASP A 169 3.25 -3.74 13.10
C ASP A 169 1.90 -4.07 13.78
N GLY A 170 1.94 -4.36 15.08
CA GLY A 170 0.75 -4.65 15.89
C GLY A 170 0.08 -3.44 16.54
N SER A 171 0.53 -2.23 16.24
CA SER A 171 0.26 -0.99 16.96
C SER A 171 -0.86 -0.16 16.30
N LEU A 172 -0.70 1.16 16.28
CA LEU A 172 -1.68 2.13 15.79
C LEU A 172 -1.85 2.07 14.27
N THR A 173 -3.00 1.61 13.82
CA THR A 173 -3.40 1.69 12.41
C THR A 173 -3.89 3.08 11.99
N GLY A 174 -3.97 3.30 10.68
CA GLY A 174 -4.60 4.44 10.02
C GLY A 174 -5.51 4.01 8.87
N LEU A 175 -5.92 4.97 8.02
CA LEU A 175 -6.82 4.72 6.88
C LEU A 175 -6.21 3.81 5.79
N GLY A 176 -4.89 3.69 5.73
CA GLY A 176 -4.18 2.90 4.71
C GLY A 176 -3.90 3.72 3.46
N PHE A 177 -3.76 3.06 2.32
CA PHE A 177 -3.39 3.75 1.08
C PHE A 177 -4.21 3.27 -0.11
N LYS A 178 -4.42 4.19 -1.05
CA LYS A 178 -4.83 3.92 -2.43
C LYS A 178 -3.94 4.69 -3.38
N ILE A 179 -3.17 3.95 -4.17
CA ILE A 179 -2.11 4.47 -5.02
C ILE A 179 -2.40 4.04 -6.45
N PHE A 180 -2.37 5.00 -7.37
CA PHE A 180 -2.42 4.77 -8.79
C PHE A 180 -1.00 4.63 -9.31
N TYR A 181 -0.75 3.60 -10.12
CA TYR A 181 0.52 3.46 -10.81
C TYR A 181 0.35 3.58 -12.32
N THR A 182 1.39 4.07 -12.97
CA THR A 182 1.53 4.11 -14.44
C THR A 182 2.95 3.71 -14.80
N LEU A 183 3.10 2.72 -15.68
CA LEU A 183 4.38 2.40 -16.31
C LEU A 183 4.70 3.46 -17.37
N ASN A 184 5.93 3.96 -17.37
CA ASN A 184 6.42 4.93 -18.34
C ASN A 184 7.26 4.26 -19.42
N ARG A 185 7.04 4.65 -20.68
CA ARG A 185 7.80 4.11 -21.81
C ARG A 185 9.28 4.45 -21.66
N CYS A 186 10.13 3.55 -22.15
CA CYS A 186 11.55 3.83 -22.30
C CYS A 186 11.76 5.05 -23.21
N PRO A 187 12.77 5.90 -22.95
CA PRO A 187 13.13 6.98 -23.84
C PRO A 187 13.41 6.44 -25.26
N THR A 188 12.92 7.13 -26.28
CA THR A 188 13.33 6.85 -27.66
C THR A 188 14.75 7.35 -27.83
N VAL A 189 15.68 6.43 -28.12
CA VAL A 189 17.05 6.75 -28.53
C VAL A 189 17.04 7.21 -29.99
#